data_AF-A0A397T6B4-F1
#
_entry.id   AF-A0A397T6B4-F1
#
_cell.length_a   1.000
_cell.length_b   1.000
_cell.length_c   1.000
_cell.angle_alpha   90.00
_cell.angle_beta   90.00
_cell.angle_gamma   90.00
#
_symmetry.space_group_name_H-M   'P 1'
#
loop_
_entity.id
_entity.type
_entity.pdbx_description
1 polymer ?
#
loop_
_entity_poly.entity_id
_entity_poly.type
_entity_poly.pdbx_seq_one_letter_code
_entity_poly.pdbx_strand_id
1 'polypeptide(L)'
;MSNSPFTTPPTSPITENGNNNNDENNGEDTKTSVFKISNQTITRRFVMPTEKPSWSELELKVREIFSIPSSVSPGLTYKDEDDDSITISSQIELEDFYKQVKCHDSSDNNITYKFNLVIFTPIRDYADDEHDGDNNSPADYEEHEVRICPTQ
;
A
#
# COMPACT_ATOMS: atom_id res chain seq x y z
N MET A 1 -66.44 21.66 3.35
CA MET A 1 -65.19 20.90 3.53
C MET A 1 -64.54 20.76 2.17
N SER A 2 -63.27 21.13 2.14
CA SER A 2 -62.32 21.39 1.05
C SER A 2 -62.52 20.66 -0.29
N ASN A 3 -62.59 21.46 -1.37
CA ASN A 3 -62.29 21.03 -2.74
C ASN A 3 -60.76 21.02 -2.91
N SER A 4 -60.20 19.90 -3.34
CA SER A 4 -58.82 19.78 -3.79
C SER A 4 -58.81 19.63 -5.32
N PRO A 5 -58.16 20.52 -6.08
CA PRO A 5 -57.68 20.21 -7.43
C PRO A 5 -56.20 19.77 -7.36
N PHE A 6 -55.60 19.52 -8.52
CA PHE A 6 -54.23 19.04 -8.80
C PHE A 6 -54.09 17.50 -8.88
N THR A 7 -53.47 16.88 -9.88
CA THR A 7 -52.92 17.31 -11.18
C THR A 7 -52.64 16.03 -11.95
N THR A 8 -53.01 15.97 -13.22
CA THR A 8 -52.64 14.88 -14.13
C THR A 8 -51.13 14.87 -14.40
N PRO A 9 -50.46 13.71 -14.43
CA PRO A 9 -49.08 13.65 -14.87
C PRO A 9 -48.97 13.92 -16.39
N PRO A 10 -47.93 14.63 -16.85
CA PRO A 10 -47.72 14.89 -18.26
C PRO A 10 -47.27 13.62 -19.00
N THR A 11 -47.99 13.30 -20.08
CA THR A 11 -47.57 12.39 -21.14
C THR A 11 -46.71 13.16 -22.13
N SER A 12 -45.51 12.65 -22.46
CA SER A 12 -44.77 12.87 -23.71
C SER A 12 -43.49 12.01 -23.70
N PRO A 13 -42.87 11.71 -24.86
CA PRO A 13 -43.42 11.15 -26.08
C PRO A 13 -42.66 9.86 -26.50
N ILE A 14 -43.30 9.05 -27.36
CA ILE A 14 -42.64 7.99 -28.11
C ILE A 14 -41.66 8.63 -29.09
N THR A 15 -40.38 8.28 -29.00
CA THR A 15 -39.41 8.51 -30.08
C THR A 15 -39.17 7.17 -30.75
N GLU A 16 -39.89 6.91 -31.85
CA GLU A 16 -39.33 6.11 -32.94
C GLU A 16 -38.19 6.93 -33.55
N ASN A 17 -36.99 6.38 -33.54
CA ASN A 17 -35.98 6.73 -34.52
C ASN A 17 -35.20 5.47 -34.87
N GLY A 18 -35.41 5.01 -36.10
CA GLY A 18 -34.63 3.93 -36.69
C GLY A 18 -33.19 4.36 -37.01
N ASN A 19 -32.42 3.33 -37.34
CA ASN A 19 -31.14 3.37 -38.04
C ASN A 19 -29.98 4.07 -37.30
N ASN A 20 -29.01 3.28 -36.83
CA ASN A 20 -27.89 2.94 -37.70
C ASN A 20 -26.96 1.94 -37.01
N ASN A 21 -26.47 1.01 -37.82
CA ASN A 21 -25.30 0.19 -37.54
C ASN A 21 -24.18 1.06 -36.98
N ASN A 22 -23.48 0.53 -35.97
CA ASN A 22 -22.03 0.61 -35.87
C ASN A 22 -21.59 -0.41 -34.81
N ASP A 23 -21.41 -1.66 -35.27
CA ASP A 23 -20.31 -2.50 -34.78
C ASP A 23 -19.00 -1.80 -35.17
N GLU A 24 -18.70 -0.68 -34.50
CA GLU A 24 -17.42 -0.04 -34.58
C GLU A 24 -16.51 -0.70 -33.55
N ASN A 25 -15.60 -1.52 -34.08
CA ASN A 25 -14.33 -1.86 -33.47
C ASN A 25 -13.75 -0.68 -32.70
N ASN A 26 -13.98 -0.62 -31.39
CA ASN A 26 -13.10 0.13 -30.51
C ASN A 26 -12.03 -0.85 -30.05
N GLY A 27 -11.01 -1.01 -30.91
CA GLY A 27 -9.67 -1.33 -30.44
C GLY A 27 -9.24 -0.17 -29.56
N GLU A 28 -9.76 -0.13 -28.34
CA GLU A 28 -9.31 0.78 -27.32
C GLU A 28 -7.84 0.43 -27.12
N ASP A 29 -6.95 1.32 -27.58
CA ASP A 29 -5.53 1.30 -27.27
C ASP A 29 -5.38 1.48 -25.75
N THR A 30 -5.79 0.47 -24.97
CA THR A 30 -5.66 0.44 -23.53
C THR A 30 -4.19 0.33 -23.25
N LYS A 31 -3.53 1.48 -23.13
CA LYS A 31 -2.13 1.55 -22.76
C LYS A 31 -1.98 0.90 -21.40
N THR A 32 -1.17 -0.16 -21.39
CA THR A 32 -0.85 -0.88 -20.16
C THR A 32 0.48 -0.38 -19.61
N SER A 33 0.70 -0.59 -18.31
CA SER A 33 1.98 -0.29 -17.69
C SER A 33 2.61 -1.55 -17.13
N VAL A 34 3.92 -1.66 -17.31
CA VAL A 34 4.74 -2.76 -16.83
C VAL A 34 5.52 -2.26 -15.62
N PHE A 35 5.33 -2.87 -14.46
CA PHE A 35 6.09 -2.56 -13.26
C PHE A 35 7.15 -3.61 -13.02
N LYS A 36 8.39 -3.18 -12.77
CA LYS A 36 9.50 -4.01 -12.32
C LYS A 36 9.92 -3.54 -10.93
N ILE A 37 9.67 -4.35 -9.90
CA ILE A 37 9.89 -3.98 -8.50
C ILE A 37 10.88 -4.96 -7.87
N SER A 38 11.87 -4.45 -7.15
CA SER A 38 12.94 -5.26 -6.53
C SER A 38 13.02 -5.05 -5.01
N ASN A 39 13.14 -6.11 -4.21
CA ASN A 39 13.31 -6.03 -2.74
C ASN A 39 14.70 -6.57 -2.30
N GLN A 40 15.78 -6.04 -2.87
CA GLN A 40 17.20 -6.46 -2.68
C GLN A 40 17.53 -7.92 -3.09
N THR A 41 16.62 -8.86 -2.90
CA THR A 41 16.79 -10.30 -3.07
C THR A 41 16.00 -10.82 -4.26
N ILE A 42 14.80 -10.28 -4.51
CA ILE A 42 13.90 -10.73 -5.56
C ILE A 42 13.44 -9.54 -6.39
N THR A 43 13.40 -9.73 -7.71
CA THR A 43 12.73 -8.82 -8.63
C THR A 43 11.47 -9.46 -9.18
N ARG A 44 10.37 -8.73 -9.16
CA ARG A 44 9.09 -9.14 -9.74
C ARG A 44 8.70 -8.17 -10.85
N ARG A 45 8.16 -8.72 -11.93
CA ARG A 45 7.62 -7.96 -13.06
C ARG A 45 6.15 -8.31 -13.24
N PHE A 46 5.29 -7.31 -13.33
CA PHE A 46 3.86 -7.49 -13.58
C PHE A 46 3.33 -6.37 -14.47
N VAL A 47 2.14 -6.58 -15.03
CA VAL A 47 1.47 -5.63 -15.90
C VAL A 47 0.20 -5.16 -15.21
N MET A 48 -0.04 -3.85 -15.24
CA MET A 48 -1.31 -3.24 -14.84
C MET A 48 -2.10 -2.86 -16.11
N PRO A 49 -3.43 -3.05 -16.11
CA PRO A 49 -4.27 -2.78 -17.27
C PRO A 49 -4.35 -1.29 -17.62
N THR A 50 -3.98 -0.43 -16.68
CA THR A 50 -3.98 1.03 -16.82
C THR A 50 -2.55 1.54 -16.93
N GLU A 51 -2.32 2.55 -17.78
CA GLU A 51 -1.02 3.20 -17.95
C GLU A 51 -0.52 3.85 -16.65
N LYS A 52 -1.42 4.47 -15.89
CA LYS A 52 -1.13 5.20 -14.66
C LYS A 52 -2.09 4.77 -13.55
N PRO A 53 -1.88 3.58 -12.93
CA PRO A 53 -2.71 3.13 -11.83
C PRO A 53 -2.61 4.09 -10.64
N SER A 54 -3.64 4.10 -9.80
CA SER A 54 -3.59 4.82 -8.52
C SER A 54 -2.60 4.15 -7.57
N TRP A 55 -2.14 4.92 -6.58
CA TRP A 55 -1.28 4.41 -5.51
C TRP A 55 -1.94 3.24 -4.77
N SER A 56 -3.24 3.32 -4.49
CA SER A 56 -3.95 2.25 -3.79
C SER A 56 -3.95 0.94 -4.60
N GLU A 57 -4.20 0.99 -5.92
CA GLU A 57 -4.17 -0.20 -6.78
C GLU A 57 -2.75 -0.79 -6.88
N LEU A 58 -1.75 0.08 -7.04
CA LEU A 58 -0.35 -0.34 -7.10
C LEU A 58 0.12 -0.94 -5.77
N GLU A 59 -0.20 -0.29 -4.65
CA GLU A 59 0.15 -0.73 -3.30
C GLU A 59 -0.45 -2.10 -3.00
N LEU A 60 -1.74 -2.29 -3.29
CA LEU A 60 -2.41 -3.58 -3.13
C LEU A 60 -1.72 -4.67 -3.97
N LYS A 61 -1.35 -4.37 -5.22
CA LYS A 61 -0.67 -5.35 -6.09
C LYS A 61 0.72 -5.69 -5.59
N VAL A 62 1.48 -4.70 -5.12
CA VAL A 62 2.79 -4.90 -4.51
C VAL A 62 2.67 -5.76 -3.25
N ARG A 63 1.68 -5.46 -2.41
CA ARG A 63 1.39 -6.20 -1.19
C ARG A 63 1.10 -7.66 -1.45
N GLU A 64 0.28 -7.96 -2.45
CA GLU A 64 -0.03 -9.32 -2.90
C GLU A 64 1.24 -10.07 -3.35
N ILE A 65 2.01 -9.47 -4.27
CA ILE A 65 3.16 -10.10 -4.92
C ILE A 65 4.31 -10.39 -3.95
N PHE A 66 4.53 -9.49 -2.99
CA PHE A 66 5.60 -9.61 -2.00
C PHE A 66 5.11 -10.14 -0.65
N SER A 67 3.84 -10.53 -0.53
CA SER A 67 3.23 -11.05 0.70
C SER A 67 3.44 -10.12 1.91
N ILE A 68 3.23 -8.81 1.70
CA ILE A 68 3.50 -7.79 2.71
C ILE A 68 2.33 -7.74 3.72
N PRO A 69 2.59 -7.87 5.03
CA PRO A 69 1.53 -7.87 6.04
C PRO A 69 0.89 -6.50 6.20
N SER A 70 -0.41 -6.44 6.49
CA SER A 70 -1.17 -5.19 6.67
C SER A 70 -0.67 -4.30 7.82
N SER A 71 0.17 -4.83 8.71
CA SER A 71 0.78 -4.09 9.82
C SER A 71 1.91 -3.15 9.40
N VAL A 72 2.37 -3.22 8.14
CA VAL A 72 3.42 -2.36 7.61
C VAL A 72 2.97 -1.68 6.34
N SER A 73 3.55 -0.51 6.09
CA SER A 73 3.27 0.29 4.90
C SER A 73 4.40 0.10 3.89
N PRO A 74 4.11 -0.38 2.67
CA PRO A 74 5.11 -0.42 1.61
C PRO A 74 5.33 0.99 1.03
N GLY A 75 6.56 1.24 0.59
CA GLY A 75 6.94 2.36 -0.28
C GLY A 75 7.70 1.85 -1.49
N LEU A 76 7.77 2.67 -2.53
CA LEU A 76 8.56 2.39 -3.73
C LEU A 76 9.63 3.45 -3.88
N THR A 77 10.85 3.08 -4.26
CA THR A 77 11.91 4.04 -4.55
C THR A 77 12.36 3.95 -6.00
N TYR A 78 12.68 5.08 -6.59
CA TYR A 78 13.28 5.17 -7.93
C TYR A 78 14.49 6.09 -7.91
N LYS A 79 15.29 6.01 -8.98
CA LYS A 79 16.40 6.93 -9.23
C LYS A 79 15.94 7.99 -10.22
N ASP A 80 16.07 9.26 -9.87
CA ASP A 80 15.75 10.37 -10.76
C ASP A 80 16.93 10.72 -11.69
N GLU A 81 16.84 11.86 -12.39
CA GLU A 81 17.85 12.33 -13.33
C GLU A 81 19.19 12.68 -12.64
N ASP A 82 19.16 12.99 -11.35
CA ASP A 82 20.31 13.35 -10.52
C ASP A 82 20.90 12.13 -9.77
N ASP A 83 20.40 10.92 -10.05
CA ASP A 83 20.68 9.67 -9.33
C ASP A 83 20.30 9.71 -7.84
N ASP A 84 19.37 10.59 -7.45
CA ASP A 84 18.83 10.61 -6.10
C ASP A 84 17.74 9.55 -5.92
N SER A 85 17.73 8.93 -4.73
CA SER A 85 16.76 7.88 -4.40
C SER A 85 15.49 8.50 -3.84
N ILE A 86 14.52 8.75 -4.72
CA ILE A 86 13.24 9.33 -4.35
C ILE A 86 12.28 8.23 -3.93
N THR A 87 11.52 8.50 -2.86
CA THR A 87 10.55 7.56 -2.29
C THR A 87 9.13 8.00 -2.59
N ILE A 88 8.29 7.05 -3.00
CA ILE A 88 6.87 7.18 -3.26
C ILE A 88 6.15 6.32 -2.22
N SER A 89 5.29 6.96 -1.45
CA SER A 89 4.47 6.35 -0.40
C SER A 89 3.02 6.81 -0.41
N SER A 90 2.67 7.68 -1.37
CA SER A 90 1.37 8.34 -1.44
C SER A 90 0.93 8.59 -2.89
N GLN A 91 -0.37 8.87 -3.06
CA GLN A 91 -0.97 9.21 -4.35
C GLN A 91 -0.32 10.44 -4.99
N ILE A 92 -0.08 11.49 -4.20
CA ILE A 92 0.45 12.75 -4.72
C ILE A 92 1.87 12.60 -5.26
N GLU A 93 2.72 11.82 -4.58
CA GLU A 93 4.09 11.51 -5.02
C GLU A 93 4.08 10.66 -6.30
N LEU A 94 3.16 9.70 -6.41
CA LEU A 94 3.05 8.86 -7.60
C LEU A 94 2.58 9.68 -8.82
N GLU A 95 1.62 10.59 -8.62
CA GLU A 95 1.18 11.50 -9.69
C GLU A 95 2.29 12.43 -10.15
N ASP A 96 3.12 12.92 -9.21
CA ASP A 96 4.26 13.75 -9.54
C ASP A 96 5.30 12.96 -10.33
N PHE A 97 5.61 11.72 -9.91
CA PHE A 97 6.44 10.79 -10.67
C PHE A 97 5.92 10.62 -12.11
N TYR A 98 4.61 10.41 -12.32
CA TYR A 98 4.05 10.28 -13.67
C TYR A 98 4.14 11.53 -14.54
N LYS A 99 4.31 12.72 -13.95
CA LYS A 99 4.54 13.98 -14.67
C LYS A 99 6.01 14.16 -15.02
N GLN A 100 6.89 13.73 -14.12
CA GLN A 100 8.35 13.83 -14.30
C GLN A 100 8.88 12.81 -15.31
N VAL A 101 8.33 11.60 -15.31
CA VAL A 101 8.70 10.57 -16.29
C VAL A 101 8.25 11.04 -17.67
N LYS A 102 9.16 11.70 -18.39
CA LYS A 102 9.03 11.89 -19.82
C LYS A 102 9.03 10.50 -20.42
N CYS A 103 7.88 10.07 -20.94
CA CYS A 103 7.74 8.79 -21.62
C CYS A 103 8.91 8.63 -22.56
N HIS A 104 9.85 7.74 -22.20
CA HIS A 104 11.02 7.48 -23.01
C HIS A 104 10.51 7.01 -24.36
N ASP A 105 10.83 7.77 -25.41
CA ASP A 105 10.44 7.48 -26.79
C ASP A 105 10.60 5.99 -27.07
N SER A 106 9.48 5.27 -27.16
CA SER A 106 9.47 3.88 -27.54
C SER A 106 8.13 3.62 -28.20
N SER A 107 8.22 3.22 -29.46
CA SER A 107 7.18 2.80 -30.39
C SER A 107 6.28 1.65 -29.89
N ASP A 108 6.30 1.35 -28.59
CA ASP A 108 5.65 0.22 -27.95
C ASP A 108 4.53 0.72 -27.04
N ASN A 109 3.35 0.12 -27.14
CA ASN A 109 2.12 0.51 -26.43
C ASN A 109 2.19 0.30 -24.89
N ASN A 110 3.38 0.09 -24.30
CA ASN A 110 3.56 -0.23 -22.89
C ASN A 110 4.67 0.58 -22.22
N ILE A 111 4.30 1.34 -21.18
CA ILE A 111 5.28 2.09 -20.37
C ILE A 111 5.87 1.15 -19.31
N THR A 112 7.19 1.12 -19.17
CA THR A 112 7.86 0.32 -18.14
C THR A 112 8.40 1.19 -17.00
N TYR A 113 7.91 0.96 -15.78
CA TYR A 113 8.38 1.60 -14.56
C TYR A 113 9.26 0.66 -13.73
N LYS A 114 10.35 1.18 -13.17
CA LYS A 114 11.32 0.41 -12.35
C LYS A 114 11.41 1.02 -10.97
N PHE A 115 11.21 0.20 -9.94
CA PHE A 115 11.27 0.62 -8.55
C PHE A 115 12.02 -0.40 -7.67
N ASN A 116 12.47 0.06 -6.50
CA ASN A 116 12.81 -0.80 -5.39
C ASN A 116 11.72 -0.72 -4.32
N LEU A 117 11.50 -1.81 -3.60
CA LEU A 117 10.55 -1.89 -2.50
C LEU A 117 11.25 -1.48 -1.20
N VAL A 118 10.63 -0.58 -0.45
CA VAL A 118 10.99 -0.23 0.94
C VAL A 118 9.79 -0.51 1.85
N ILE A 119 10.03 -0.91 3.10
CA ILE A 119 8.98 -1.21 4.08
C ILE A 119 9.13 -0.24 5.26
N PHE A 120 8.06 0.49 5.56
CA PHE A 120 7.98 1.33 6.74
C PHE A 120 7.34 0.54 7.89
N THR A 121 8.14 0.26 8.91
CA THR A 121 7.64 -0.32 10.16
C THR A 121 7.13 0.79 11.07
N PRO A 122 5.94 0.66 11.67
CA PRO A 122 5.50 1.57 12.72
C PRO A 122 6.55 1.62 13.82
N ILE A 123 6.87 2.82 14.31
CA ILE A 123 7.69 2.97 15.51
C ILE A 123 6.87 2.32 16.63
N ARG A 124 7.38 1.21 17.17
CA ARG A 124 6.85 0.67 18.41
C ARG A 124 7.33 1.62 19.49
N ASP A 125 6.42 2.45 19.99
CA ASP A 125 6.60 3.11 21.27
C ASP A 125 6.65 1.99 22.30
N TYR A 126 7.86 1.50 22.56
CA TYR A 126 8.13 0.73 23.76
C TYR A 126 7.84 1.71 24.90
N ALA A 127 6.64 1.64 25.45
CA ALA A 127 6.42 2.11 26.79
C ALA A 127 7.45 1.38 27.65
N ASP A 128 8.45 2.15 28.06
CA ASP A 128 9.41 1.83 29.08
C ASP A 128 8.62 1.33 30.29
N ASP A 129 8.51 0.01 30.42
CA ASP A 129 8.00 -0.60 31.65
C ASP A 129 9.15 -0.44 32.64
N GLU A 130 9.30 0.78 33.17
CA GLU A 130 10.08 1.06 34.38
C GLU A 130 9.42 0.26 35.50
N HIS A 131 9.75 -1.04 35.54
CA HIS A 131 9.45 -1.87 36.67
C HIS A 131 10.49 -1.53 37.74
N ASP A 132 10.22 -0.41 38.43
CA ASP A 132 10.77 -0.11 39.74
C ASP A 132 10.45 -1.28 40.67
N GLY A 133 11.40 -2.20 40.77
CA GLY A 133 11.39 -3.35 41.66
C GLY A 133 12.44 -3.20 42.75
N ASP A 134 12.50 -2.04 43.40
CA ASP A 134 13.21 -1.90 44.66
C ASP A 134 12.53 -2.74 45.75
N ASN A 135 13.38 -3.40 46.58
CA ASN A 135 13.13 -3.99 47.91
C ASN A 135 12.81 -5.49 48.00
N ASN A 136 13.84 -6.34 48.10
CA ASN A 136 14.45 -6.73 49.39
C ASN A 136 15.40 -7.93 49.18
N SER A 137 16.70 -7.68 49.27
CA SER A 137 17.68 -8.73 49.52
C SER A 137 17.60 -9.09 51.01
N PRO A 138 17.20 -10.30 51.42
CA PRO A 138 17.33 -10.72 52.80
C PRO A 138 18.83 -10.88 53.09
N ALA A 139 19.34 -10.09 54.04
CA ALA A 139 20.59 -10.39 54.71
C ALA A 139 20.43 -11.76 55.39
N ASP A 140 20.94 -12.82 54.77
CA ASP A 140 21.04 -14.14 55.39
C ASP A 140 22.21 -14.12 56.38
N TYR A 141 21.84 -14.46 57.60
CA TYR A 141 22.59 -14.41 58.85
C TYR A 141 23.49 -15.65 58.96
N GLU A 142 24.69 -15.45 59.48
CA GLU A 142 25.56 -16.53 59.94
C GLU A 142 24.96 -17.34 61.11
N GLU A 143 25.56 -18.51 61.30
CA GLU A 143 25.54 -19.39 62.47
C GLU A 143 24.51 -20.53 62.44
N HIS A 144 25.00 -21.76 62.26
CA HIS A 144 24.92 -22.82 63.27
C HIS A 144 25.81 -24.00 62.83
N GLU A 145 27.06 -23.98 63.28
CA GLU A 145 27.93 -25.16 63.26
C GLU A 145 27.40 -26.25 64.20
N VAL A 146 27.32 -27.44 63.61
CA VAL A 146 27.58 -28.79 64.16
C VAL A 146 27.02 -29.14 65.54
N ARG A 147 25.98 -29.95 65.44
CA ARG A 147 25.37 -30.80 66.45
C ARG A 147 26.32 -31.85 67.09
N ILE A 148 26.29 -31.85 68.43
CA ILE A 148 26.22 -33.00 69.37
C ILE A 148 27.52 -33.64 69.87
N CYS A 149 27.85 -33.33 71.13
CA CYS A 149 28.28 -34.26 72.18
C CYS A 149 27.41 -33.92 73.42
N PRO A 150 26.89 -34.86 74.26
CA PRO A 150 27.74 -35.76 75.06
C PRO A 150 27.15 -37.17 75.43
N THR A 151 28.10 -38.08 75.72
CA THR A 151 28.18 -39.10 76.80
C THR A 151 27.04 -40.12 77.03
N GLN A 152 27.38 -41.40 76.85
CA GLN A 152 27.55 -42.38 77.94
C GLN A 152 28.64 -43.40 77.60
#